data_AF-A0A183Q4V7-F1
#
_entry.id   AF-A0A183Q4V7-F1
#
_cell.length_a   1.000
_cell.length_b   1.000
_cell.length_c   1.000
_cell.angle_alpha   90.00
_cell.angle_beta   90.00
_cell.angle_gamma   90.00
#
_symmetry.space_group_name_H-M   'P 1'
#
loop_
_entity.id
_entity.type
_entity.pdbx_description
1 polymer ?
#
loop_
_entity_poly.entity_id
_entity_poly.type
_entity_poly.pdbx_seq_one_letter_code
_entity_poly.pdbx_strand_id
1 'polypeptide(L)'
;MLLFFINEDSPGKPTIQKTSNPQTDENITVILQCNMNARLPGLPIPSIEWLWSSNSCKTKSSDLITPIPFKPKFSDNEDQLLINLTDTFVDGFYYCLVQNDYGNAISDPVSITVQGELIVITIYKLFNHSITYGKHIYFTKYG
;
A
#
# COMPACT_ATOMS: atom_id res chain seq x y z
N MET A 1 9.65 -41.02 1.49
CA MET A 1 9.14 -40.08 0.47
C MET A 1 7.79 -39.59 0.97
N LEU A 2 7.74 -38.42 1.61
CA LEU A 2 6.48 -37.82 2.03
C LEU A 2 5.88 -37.14 0.81
N LEU A 3 4.77 -37.67 0.31
CA LEU A 3 3.95 -37.00 -0.70
C LEU A 3 3.21 -35.86 0.00
N PHE A 4 3.60 -34.62 -0.27
CA PHE A 4 2.79 -33.47 0.07
C PHE A 4 1.59 -33.47 -0.88
N PHE A 5 0.42 -33.86 -0.40
CA PHE A 5 -0.82 -33.67 -1.13
C PHE A 5 -1.12 -32.16 -1.10
N ILE A 6 -0.95 -31.50 -2.24
CA ILE A 6 -1.46 -30.15 -2.45
C ILE A 6 -2.98 -30.31 -2.42
N ASN A 7 -3.67 -29.64 -1.49
CA ASN A 7 -5.13 -29.63 -1.49
C ASN A 7 -5.58 -28.78 -2.70
N GLU A 8 -5.87 -29.42 -3.82
CA GLU A 8 -6.21 -28.74 -5.09
C GLU A 8 -7.50 -27.90 -4.97
N ASP A 9 -8.32 -28.17 -3.95
CA ASP A 9 -9.53 -27.39 -3.65
C ASP A 9 -9.19 -26.06 -2.96
N SER A 10 -8.05 -25.95 -2.27
CA SER A 10 -7.60 -24.68 -1.68
C SER A 10 -7.04 -23.74 -2.76
N PRO A 11 -7.34 -22.45 -2.72
CA PRO A 11 -6.80 -21.50 -3.68
C PRO A 11 -5.29 -21.36 -3.53
N GLY A 12 -4.61 -21.20 -4.66
CA GLY A 12 -3.19 -20.89 -4.71
C GLY A 12 -2.90 -19.40 -4.46
N LYS A 13 -1.63 -19.09 -4.21
CA LYS A 13 -1.17 -17.72 -3.93
C LYS A 13 -1.56 -16.73 -5.04
N PRO A 14 -2.37 -15.68 -4.75
CA PRO A 14 -2.73 -14.67 -5.71
C PRO A 14 -1.57 -13.67 -5.93
N THR A 15 -1.70 -12.82 -6.94
CA THR A 15 -0.73 -11.75 -7.24
C THR A 15 -1.44 -10.39 -7.31
N ILE A 16 -0.75 -9.33 -6.93
CA ILE A 16 -1.27 -7.96 -7.07
C ILE A 16 -0.58 -7.28 -8.26
N GLN A 17 -1.37 -6.71 -9.16
CA GLN A 17 -0.90 -5.78 -10.17
C GLN A 17 -1.26 -4.35 -9.77
N LYS A 18 -0.27 -3.46 -9.78
CA LYS A 18 -0.44 -2.03 -9.46
C LYS A 18 -0.43 -1.21 -10.73
N THR A 19 -1.48 -0.43 -10.95
CA THR A 19 -1.59 0.51 -12.07
C THR A 19 -1.86 1.91 -11.53
N SER A 20 -1.09 2.89 -12.00
CA SER A 20 -1.39 4.31 -11.79
C SER A 20 -2.12 4.85 -13.02
N ASN A 21 -3.26 5.51 -12.86
CA ASN A 21 -3.86 6.26 -13.96
C ASN A 21 -3.31 7.70 -13.97
N PRO A 22 -2.43 8.09 -14.92
CA PRO A 22 -1.88 9.45 -14.96
C PRO A 22 -2.86 10.52 -15.50
N GLN A 23 -4.15 10.19 -15.71
CA GLN A 23 -5.14 11.13 -16.21
C GLN A 23 -6.23 11.46 -15.19
N THR A 24 -5.97 12.47 -14.37
CA THR A 24 -6.75 13.73 -14.29
C THR A 24 -6.17 14.56 -13.16
N ASP A 25 -5.93 15.83 -13.43
CA ASP A 25 -5.24 16.84 -12.61
C ASP A 25 -5.83 17.12 -11.20
N GLU A 26 -6.68 16.26 -10.63
CA GLU A 26 -7.25 16.50 -9.29
C GLU A 26 -7.38 15.30 -8.35
N ASN A 27 -7.12 14.04 -8.75
CA ASN A 27 -7.05 12.90 -7.81
C ASN A 27 -6.22 11.74 -8.37
N ILE A 28 -4.96 11.63 -7.96
CA ILE A 28 -4.12 10.48 -8.33
C ILE A 28 -4.74 9.21 -7.72
N THR A 29 -5.34 8.38 -8.57
CA THR A 29 -5.92 7.09 -8.17
C THR A 29 -4.96 5.96 -8.55
N VAL A 30 -4.52 5.21 -7.53
CA VAL A 30 -3.82 3.95 -7.74
C VAL A 30 -4.83 2.82 -7.71
N ILE A 31 -4.76 1.95 -8.71
CA ILE A 31 -5.60 0.75 -8.80
C ILE A 31 -4.73 -0.45 -8.47
N LEU A 32 -5.14 -1.22 -7.47
CA LEU A 32 -4.56 -2.53 -7.17
C LEU A 32 -5.53 -3.60 -7.65
N GLN A 33 -5.09 -4.43 -8.59
CA GLN A 33 -5.84 -5.59 -9.09
C GLN A 33 -5.32 -6.86 -8.41
N CYS A 34 -6.21 -7.61 -7.78
CA CYS A 34 -5.92 -8.97 -7.35
C CYS A 34 -6.15 -9.94 -8.51
N ASN A 35 -5.13 -10.73 -8.84
CA ASN A 35 -5.16 -11.76 -9.86
C ASN A 35 -5.04 -13.13 -9.18
N MET A 36 -6.10 -13.93 -9.27
CA MET A 36 -6.12 -15.31 -8.75
C MET A 36 -5.09 -16.18 -9.47
N ASN A 37 -4.63 -17.23 -8.80
CA ASN A 37 -3.69 -18.18 -9.39
C ASN A 37 -4.40 -19.11 -10.37
N ALA A 38 -4.22 -18.89 -11.68
CA ALA A 38 -4.87 -19.69 -12.71
C ALA A 38 -4.51 -21.19 -12.68
N ARG A 39 -3.38 -21.58 -12.07
CA ARG A 39 -2.96 -22.99 -11.95
C ARG A 39 -3.57 -23.70 -10.74
N LEU A 40 -3.96 -22.92 -9.73
CA LEU A 40 -4.59 -23.39 -8.50
C LEU A 40 -5.73 -22.41 -8.16
N PRO A 41 -6.83 -22.42 -8.94
CA PRO A 41 -7.90 -21.45 -8.76
C PRO A 41 -8.62 -21.60 -7.42
N GLY A 42 -8.60 -22.81 -6.84
CA GLY A 42 -9.42 -23.17 -5.69
C GLY A 42 -10.87 -23.41 -6.11
N LEU A 43 -11.47 -24.47 -5.57
CA LEU A 43 -12.87 -24.82 -5.81
C LEU A 43 -13.54 -25.15 -4.47
N PRO A 44 -14.66 -24.48 -4.09
CA PRO A 44 -15.38 -23.41 -4.79
C PRO A 44 -14.52 -22.18 -5.09
N ILE A 45 -14.98 -21.36 -6.07
CA ILE A 45 -14.31 -20.11 -6.45
C ILE A 45 -14.15 -19.26 -5.17
N PRO A 46 -12.92 -18.83 -4.85
CA PRO A 46 -12.66 -18.12 -3.60
C PRO A 46 -13.21 -16.70 -3.64
N SER A 47 -13.56 -16.17 -2.47
CA SER A 47 -13.80 -14.74 -2.29
C SER A 47 -12.48 -13.98 -2.16
N ILE A 48 -12.51 -12.69 -2.48
CA ILE A 48 -11.38 -11.76 -2.37
C ILE A 48 -11.59 -10.86 -1.14
N GLU A 49 -10.53 -10.66 -0.37
CA GLU A 49 -10.49 -9.68 0.71
C GLU A 49 -9.17 -8.90 0.65
N TRP A 50 -9.24 -7.59 0.87
CA TRP A 50 -8.06 -6.72 0.90
C TRP A 50 -7.59 -6.48 2.32
N LEU A 51 -6.31 -6.73 2.56
CA LEU A 51 -5.68 -6.52 3.85
C LEU A 51 -4.56 -5.49 3.74
N TRP A 52 -4.18 -4.93 4.88
CA TRP A 52 -3.24 -3.83 4.97
C TRP A 52 -2.31 -4.00 6.18
N SER A 53 -1.10 -3.46 6.07
CA SER A 53 -0.21 -3.27 7.21
C SER A 53 0.57 -1.96 7.06
N SER A 54 0.82 -1.29 8.18
CA SER A 54 1.57 -0.03 8.18
C SER A 54 3.00 -0.20 7.66
N ASN A 55 3.47 0.75 6.83
CA ASN A 55 4.88 0.84 6.43
C ASN A 55 5.80 1.33 7.58
N SER A 56 5.21 1.84 8.67
CA SER A 56 5.92 2.48 9.78
C SER A 56 6.43 1.45 10.80
N CYS A 57 5.93 0.22 10.73
CA CYS A 57 6.33 -0.88 11.61
C CYS A 57 7.46 -1.69 10.95
N LYS A 58 8.71 -1.41 11.33
CA LYS A 58 9.90 -2.21 10.96
C LYS A 58 9.93 -3.63 11.58
N THR A 59 8.86 -4.06 12.23
CA THR A 59 8.73 -5.40 12.79
C THR A 59 8.17 -6.32 11.72
N LYS A 60 9.02 -7.22 11.21
CA LYS A 60 8.71 -8.28 10.24
C LYS A 60 7.78 -9.36 10.83
N SER A 61 6.69 -8.97 11.50
CA SER A 61 5.67 -9.92 11.92
C SER A 61 4.45 -9.80 11.01
N SER A 62 4.02 -10.94 10.48
CA SER A 62 2.72 -11.12 9.82
C SER A 62 1.53 -10.80 10.72
N ASP A 63 1.77 -10.63 12.03
CA ASP A 63 0.73 -10.37 13.04
C ASP A 63 0.11 -8.97 12.99
N LEU A 64 0.59 -8.09 12.09
CA LEU A 64 0.09 -6.72 11.92
C LEU A 64 -0.73 -6.53 10.63
N ILE A 65 -1.05 -7.61 9.92
CA ILE A 65 -1.96 -7.54 8.79
C ILE A 65 -3.38 -7.36 9.33
N THR A 66 -4.01 -6.24 9.02
CA THR A 66 -5.35 -5.86 9.44
C THR A 66 -6.25 -5.61 8.24
N PRO A 67 -7.57 -5.51 8.42
CA PRO A 67 -8.43 -4.90 7.41
C PRO A 67 -7.97 -3.47 7.06
N ILE A 68 -8.38 -2.99 5.88
CA ILE A 68 -8.08 -1.63 5.40
C ILE A 68 -8.56 -0.60 6.45
N PRO A 69 -7.70 0.33 6.91
CA PRO A 69 -8.00 1.23 8.04
C PRO A 69 -8.83 2.46 7.66
N PHE A 70 -9.18 2.62 6.38
CA PHE A 70 -10.01 3.68 5.84
C PHE A 70 -11.15 3.08 5.02
N LYS A 71 -12.15 3.86 4.63
CA LYS A 71 -13.27 3.39 3.81
C LYS A 71 -12.77 3.02 2.40
N PRO A 72 -12.66 1.74 2.04
CA PRO A 72 -12.12 1.35 0.74
C PRO A 72 -13.14 1.62 -0.37
N LYS A 73 -12.65 1.84 -1.58
CA LYS A 73 -13.45 1.81 -2.80
C LYS A 73 -13.03 0.59 -3.61
N PHE A 74 -13.99 -0.19 -4.06
CA PHE A 74 -13.75 -1.41 -4.82
C PHE A 74 -14.38 -1.33 -6.22
N SER A 75 -13.91 -2.19 -7.13
CA SER A 75 -14.68 -2.53 -8.34
C SER A 75 -15.95 -3.30 -7.96
N ASP A 76 -16.88 -3.42 -8.91
CA ASP A 76 -18.12 -4.20 -8.73
C ASP A 76 -17.84 -5.68 -8.36
N ASN A 77 -16.69 -6.22 -8.80
CA ASN A 77 -16.27 -7.60 -8.52
C ASN A 77 -15.36 -7.72 -7.29
N GLU A 78 -15.06 -6.61 -6.61
CA GLU A 78 -14.16 -6.50 -5.44
C GLU A 78 -12.70 -6.93 -5.67
N ASP A 79 -12.37 -7.32 -6.91
CA ASP A 79 -11.05 -7.73 -7.36
C ASP A 79 -10.09 -6.55 -7.57
N GLN A 80 -10.60 -5.32 -7.57
CA GLN A 80 -9.81 -4.09 -7.59
C GLN A 80 -10.05 -3.26 -6.35
N LEU A 81 -8.96 -2.80 -5.73
CA LEU A 81 -8.97 -1.76 -4.71
C LEU A 81 -8.51 -0.43 -5.34
N LEU A 82 -9.37 0.59 -5.21
CA LEU A 82 -9.14 1.93 -5.73
C LEU A 82 -8.68 2.83 -4.57
N ILE A 83 -7.43 3.27 -4.63
CA ILE A 83 -6.78 4.06 -3.58
C ILE A 83 -6.61 5.48 -4.08
N ASN A 84 -7.17 6.45 -3.35
CA ASN A 84 -6.94 7.86 -3.59
C ASN A 84 -5.70 8.31 -2.81
N LEU A 85 -4.67 8.79 -3.50
CA LEU A 85 -3.42 9.20 -2.82
C LEU A 85 -3.56 10.50 -2.01
N THR A 86 -4.69 11.21 -2.12
CA THR A 86 -4.99 12.38 -1.28
C THR A 86 -5.61 12.00 0.07
N ASP A 87 -6.04 10.74 0.25
CA ASP A 87 -6.57 10.27 1.53
C ASP A 87 -5.44 10.13 2.57
N THR A 88 -5.72 10.53 3.80
CA THR A 88 -4.78 10.34 4.91
C THR A 88 -4.61 8.86 5.23
N PHE A 89 -3.40 8.42 5.59
CA PHE A 89 -3.09 7.06 6.04
C PHE A 89 -3.21 5.94 4.97
N VAL A 90 -3.10 6.28 3.69
CA VAL A 90 -2.99 5.28 2.60
C VAL A 90 -1.58 4.69 2.41
N ASP A 91 -0.61 5.20 3.17
CA ASP A 91 0.74 4.69 3.20
C ASP A 91 0.81 3.32 3.87
N GLY A 92 1.29 2.31 3.16
CA GLY A 92 1.39 0.97 3.71
C GLY A 92 1.63 -0.13 2.69
N PHE A 93 1.61 -1.35 3.19
CA PHE A 93 1.65 -2.57 2.38
C PHE A 93 0.25 -3.13 2.27
N TYR A 94 -0.14 -3.46 1.05
CA TYR A 94 -1.44 -4.03 0.71
C TYR A 94 -1.29 -5.47 0.27
N TYR A 95 -2.22 -6.31 0.70
CA TYR A 95 -2.27 -7.73 0.41
C TYR A 95 -3.64 -8.10 -0.14
N CYS A 96 -3.68 -9.09 -1.02
CA CYS A 96 -4.90 -9.75 -1.43
C CYS A 96 -4.97 -11.11 -0.75
N LEU A 97 -6.03 -11.33 0.03
CA LEU A 97 -6.43 -12.62 0.57
C LEU A 97 -7.47 -13.23 -0.36
N VAL A 98 -7.24 -14.47 -0.78
CA VAL A 98 -8.25 -15.31 -1.44
C VAL A 98 -8.58 -16.49 -0.54
N GLN A 99 -9.86 -16.77 -0.33
CA GLN A 99 -10.29 -17.84 0.57
C GLN A 99 -11.54 -18.57 0.10
N ASN A 100 -11.60 -19.86 0.41
CA ASN A 100 -12.80 -20.68 0.28
C ASN A 100 -12.89 -21.64 1.47
N ASP A 101 -13.87 -22.54 1.46
CA ASP A 101 -14.12 -23.49 2.54
C ASP A 101 -12.96 -24.46 2.83
N TYR A 102 -12.01 -24.61 1.90
CA TYR A 102 -10.89 -25.55 1.99
C TYR A 102 -9.56 -24.90 2.36
N GLY A 103 -9.46 -23.58 2.31
CA GLY A 103 -8.25 -22.87 2.70
C GLY A 103 -8.20 -21.43 2.21
N ASN A 104 -7.03 -20.82 2.41
CA ASN A 104 -6.76 -19.46 1.99
C ASN A 104 -5.32 -19.29 1.51
N ALA A 105 -5.10 -18.22 0.74
CA ALA A 105 -3.78 -17.80 0.33
C ALA A 105 -3.68 -16.27 0.27
N ILE A 106 -2.52 -15.75 0.66
CA ILE A 106 -2.25 -14.30 0.70
C ILE A 106 -1.15 -13.96 -0.31
N SER A 107 -1.33 -12.89 -1.07
CA SER A 107 -0.35 -12.41 -2.04
C SER A 107 0.95 -11.94 -1.37
N ASP A 108 1.99 -11.74 -2.18
CA ASP A 108 3.08 -10.85 -1.75
C ASP A 108 2.55 -9.40 -1.62
N PRO A 109 3.12 -8.59 -0.70
CA PRO A 109 2.66 -7.23 -0.50
C PRO A 109 3.02 -6.30 -1.66
N VAL A 110 2.17 -5.31 -1.90
CA VAL A 110 2.49 -4.13 -2.71
C VAL A 110 2.56 -2.89 -1.83
N SER A 111 3.64 -2.11 -1.98
CA SER A 111 3.82 -0.86 -1.25
C SER A 111 3.12 0.31 -1.95
N ILE A 112 2.34 1.05 -1.18
CA ILE A 112 1.86 2.39 -1.53
C ILE A 112 2.59 3.40 -0.66
N THR A 113 3.03 4.47 -1.30
CA THR A 113 3.68 5.60 -0.64
C THR A 113 3.20 6.85 -1.32
N VAL A 114 2.58 7.74 -0.55
CA VAL A 114 2.24 9.10 -0.93
C VAL A 114 3.57 9.85 -0.99
N GLN A 115 4.07 10.08 -2.20
CA GLN A 115 5.17 11.02 -2.40
C GLN A 115 4.63 12.42 -2.15
N GLY A 116 4.74 12.89 -0.91
CA GLY A 116 4.64 14.32 -0.64
C GLY A 116 5.70 15.03 -1.47
N GLU A 117 5.30 16.07 -2.19
CA GLU A 117 6.23 16.93 -2.90
C GLU A 117 7.30 17.40 -1.91
N LEU A 118 8.58 17.16 -2.24
CA LEU A 118 9.69 17.68 -1.45
C LEU A 118 9.62 19.21 -1.54
N ILE A 119 9.06 19.87 -0.52
CA ILE A 119 9.19 21.32 -0.40
C ILE A 119 10.67 21.59 -0.12
N VAL A 120 11.42 21.93 -1.16
CA VAL A 120 12.77 22.46 -1.04
C VAL A 120 12.65 23.85 -0.43
N ILE A 121 12.70 23.94 0.90
CA ILE A 121 12.80 25.23 1.58
C ILE A 121 14.18 25.81 1.28
N THR A 122 14.26 26.65 0.25
CA THR A 122 15.47 27.43 -0.04
C THR A 122 15.53 28.56 0.98
N ILE A 123 16.41 28.43 1.98
CA ILE A 123 16.64 29.49 2.97
C ILE A 123 17.50 30.57 2.30
N TYR A 124 16.89 31.65 1.82
CA TYR A 124 17.64 32.83 1.39
C TYR A 124 18.29 33.46 2.62
N LYS A 125 19.62 33.52 2.65
CA LYS A 125 20.36 34.24 3.68
C LYS A 125 20.12 35.75 3.52
N LEU A 126 19.08 36.27 4.14
CA LEU A 126 18.78 37.71 4.21
C LEU A 126 19.63 38.38 5.30
N PHE A 127 20.95 38.29 5.24
CA PHE A 127 21.79 39.08 6.13
C PHE A 127 22.99 39.67 5.37
N ASN A 128 22.89 40.97 5.05
CA ASN A 128 24.02 41.85 4.71
C ASN A 128 24.85 42.21 5.96
N HIS A 129 24.90 41.34 6.97
CA HIS A 129 25.62 41.57 8.21
C HIS A 129 26.67 40.48 8.42
N SER A 130 27.89 40.89 8.75
CA SER A 130 29.00 40.00 9.06
C SER A 130 28.64 39.13 10.28
N ILE A 131 28.70 37.81 10.11
CA ILE A 131 28.48 36.85 11.19
C ILE A 131 29.80 36.69 11.93
N THR A 132 29.87 37.15 13.18
CA THR A 132 31.02 36.96 14.07
C THR A 132 30.91 35.64 14.83
N TYR A 133 32.04 34.97 15.10
CA TYR A 133 32.10 33.71 15.84
C TYR A 133 31.40 33.82 17.21
N GLY A 134 30.53 32.85 17.53
CA GLY A 134 29.86 32.75 18.84
C GLY A 134 28.43 33.33 18.93
N LYS A 135 27.80 33.75 17.81
CA LYS A 135 26.43 34.28 17.82
C LYS A 135 25.39 33.27 17.31
N HIS A 136 24.28 33.12 18.03
CA HIS A 136 23.13 32.32 17.57
C HIS A 136 22.25 33.12 16.60
N ILE A 137 21.79 32.46 15.53
CA ILE A 137 20.87 33.02 14.54
C ILE A 137 19.55 32.28 14.65
N TYR A 138 18.45 33.02 14.72
CA TYR A 138 17.10 32.48 14.77
C TYR A 138 16.43 32.67 13.41
N PHE A 139 15.91 31.58 12.84
CA PHE A 139 15.13 31.63 11.61
C PHE A 139 13.64 31.52 11.96
N THR A 140 12.85 32.49 11.50
CA THR A 140 11.39 32.44 11.64
C THR A 140 10.80 31.83 10.38
N LYS A 141 9.99 30.78 10.53
CA LYS A 141 9.21 30.20 9.43
C LYS A 141 7.92 31.01 9.27
N TYR A 142 7.66 31.53 8.09
CA TYR A 142 6.33 32.00 7.70
C TYR A 142 5.66 30.89 6.88
N GLY A 143 4.45 30.49 7.30
CA GLY A 143 3.59 29.54 6.60
C GLY A 143 2.55 30.28 5.77
#